data_AF-A0A2V5IYF0-F1
#
_entry.id   AF-A0A2V5IYF0-F1
#
_cell.length_a   1.000
_cell.length_b   1.000
_cell.length_c   1.000
_cell.angle_alpha   90.00
_cell.angle_beta   90.00
_cell.angle_gamma   90.00
#
_symmetry.space_group_name_H-M   'P 1'
#
loop_
_entity.id
_entity.type
_entity.pdbx_description
1 polymer ?
#
loop_
_entity_poly.entity_id
_entity_poly.type
_entity_poly.pdbx_seq_one_letter_code
_entity_poly.pdbx_strand_id
1 'polypeptide(L)'
;MTHIVVISVTAQTPPVQNSNVEGNPLLTESSLPYHVPPFDRIKDEHFAPAMEKGMREELKEVEVVANNSEKPTFENTIVALERTGRLLDRAERTFDNLNACNTNPTLQKIETEMAPKLAAHRDAIHLNSKLFARVQELYDNRDKLGLDPESAYLLERYYKDFVRAGAKLSDPDKEKLKKINSELATLQTQFEQNVLKEKNASSIVVDRKEDLAGLSDNQMASLINAAKAEHKEGKFVIQLQNTTGQPLLGSSQNRPLHERIMQTSLGRNSKGGEFDTRNIVIRTAQLRAEKAKLLG
;
A
#
# COMPACT_ATOMS: atom_id res chain seq x y z
N MET A 1 17.63 -19.90 -54.84
CA MET A 1 17.93 -20.54 -53.54
C MET A 1 18.07 -19.42 -52.53
N THR A 2 17.00 -19.13 -51.81
CA THR A 2 16.94 -17.99 -50.86
C THR A 2 17.10 -18.57 -49.47
N HIS A 3 18.25 -18.33 -48.84
CA HIS A 3 18.53 -18.81 -47.49
C HIS A 3 17.81 -17.94 -46.45
N ILE A 4 16.88 -18.56 -45.72
CA ILE A 4 16.23 -18.01 -44.54
C ILE A 4 17.16 -18.30 -43.35
N VAL A 5 17.74 -17.25 -42.76
CA VAL A 5 18.48 -17.34 -41.50
C VAL A 5 17.47 -17.22 -40.37
N VAL A 6 17.25 -18.32 -39.64
CA VAL A 6 16.45 -18.35 -38.41
C VAL A 6 17.36 -17.93 -37.26
N ILE A 7 17.17 -16.70 -36.76
CA ILE A 7 17.82 -16.23 -35.53
C ILE A 7 16.91 -16.66 -34.36
N SER A 8 17.27 -17.74 -33.68
CA SER A 8 16.67 -18.11 -32.41
C SER A 8 17.13 -17.15 -31.32
N VAL A 9 16.24 -16.24 -30.91
CA VAL A 9 16.44 -15.40 -29.72
C VAL A 9 16.03 -16.22 -28.49
N THR A 10 17.01 -16.82 -27.82
CA THR A 10 16.82 -17.35 -26.48
C THR A 10 16.72 -16.18 -25.51
N ALA A 11 15.51 -15.93 -24.99
CA ALA A 11 15.30 -14.99 -23.91
C ALA A 11 15.96 -15.53 -22.64
N GLN A 12 17.15 -15.02 -22.30
CA GLN A 12 17.76 -15.21 -20.99
C GLN A 12 17.02 -14.32 -20.00
N THR A 13 16.30 -14.95 -19.07
CA THR A 13 15.78 -14.30 -17.87
C THR A 13 16.99 -13.80 -17.05
N PRO A 14 17.05 -12.51 -16.68
CA PRO A 14 18.14 -12.03 -15.84
C PRO A 14 18.06 -12.72 -14.47
N PRO A 15 19.21 -13.09 -13.86
CA PRO A 15 19.22 -13.72 -12.55
C PRO A 15 18.64 -12.76 -11.51
N VAL A 16 17.72 -13.26 -10.70
CA VAL A 16 17.26 -12.61 -9.46
C VAL A 16 18.49 -12.34 -8.62
N GLN A 17 18.84 -11.07 -8.42
CA GLN A 17 19.90 -10.69 -7.49
C GLN A 17 19.49 -11.19 -6.10
N ASN A 18 20.22 -12.18 -5.59
CA ASN A 18 20.22 -12.53 -4.17
C ASN A 18 20.79 -11.33 -3.39
N SER A 19 19.97 -10.34 -3.11
CA SER A 19 20.25 -9.35 -2.07
C SER A 19 20.33 -10.11 -0.75
N ASN A 20 21.50 -9.99 -0.10
CA ASN A 20 21.89 -10.80 1.05
C ASN A 20 20.81 -10.79 2.14
N VAL A 21 20.22 -11.96 2.39
CA VAL A 21 19.32 -12.24 3.51
C VAL A 21 20.10 -12.19 4.83
N GLU A 22 21.41 -12.41 4.79
CA GLU A 22 22.32 -12.27 5.94
C GLU A 22 22.48 -10.80 6.35
N GLY A 23 22.16 -10.51 7.62
CA GLY A 23 22.32 -9.17 8.20
C GLY A 23 21.13 -8.22 8.02
N ASN A 24 20.05 -8.63 7.36
CA ASN A 24 18.86 -7.80 7.22
C ASN A 24 18.13 -7.63 8.58
N PRO A 25 18.05 -6.40 9.12
CA PRO A 25 17.53 -6.14 10.46
C PRO A 25 16.01 -6.32 10.59
N LEU A 26 15.28 -6.46 9.47
CA LEU A 26 13.83 -6.69 9.46
C LEU A 26 13.46 -8.17 9.64
N LEU A 27 14.43 -9.08 9.51
CA LEU A 27 14.18 -10.53 9.59
C LEU A 27 14.11 -11.07 11.02
N THR A 28 14.55 -10.29 12.01
CA THR A 28 14.52 -10.66 13.42
C THR A 28 13.79 -9.61 14.23
N GLU A 29 13.25 -10.01 15.37
CA GLU A 29 12.64 -9.07 16.29
C GLU A 29 13.68 -8.10 16.86
N SER A 30 13.30 -6.83 16.96
CA SER A 30 14.17 -5.80 17.51
C SER A 30 14.38 -6.01 19.01
N SER A 31 15.63 -5.89 19.44
CA SER A 31 16.02 -5.88 20.85
C SER A 31 15.91 -4.50 21.50
N LEU A 32 15.53 -3.46 20.75
CA LEU A 32 15.28 -2.13 21.28
C LEU A 32 14.03 -2.13 22.18
N PRO A 33 13.90 -1.16 23.12
CA PRO A 33 12.71 -1.03 23.95
C PRO A 33 11.42 -1.04 23.12
N TYR A 34 10.43 -1.80 23.57
CA TYR A 34 9.14 -1.98 22.87
C TYR A 34 9.25 -2.56 21.44
N HIS A 35 10.38 -3.19 21.11
CA HIS A 35 10.66 -3.77 19.79
C HIS A 35 10.59 -2.75 18.64
N VAL A 36 10.90 -1.48 18.93
CA VAL A 36 10.94 -0.42 17.91
C VAL A 36 11.88 -0.81 16.76
N PRO A 37 11.51 -0.58 15.49
CA PRO A 37 12.39 -0.87 14.36
C PRO A 37 13.75 -0.17 14.50
N PRO A 38 14.89 -0.87 14.28
CA PRO A 38 16.22 -0.25 14.33
C PRO A 38 16.45 0.61 13.08
N PHE A 39 15.81 1.78 13.02
CA PHE A 39 15.82 2.69 11.86
C PHE A 39 17.23 3.13 11.45
N ASP A 40 18.17 3.19 12.39
CA ASP A 40 19.58 3.47 12.15
C ASP A 40 20.30 2.40 11.31
N ARG A 41 19.74 1.19 11.23
CA ARG A 41 20.29 0.04 10.50
C ARG A 41 19.46 -0.36 9.28
N ILE A 42 18.22 0.11 9.18
CA ILE A 42 17.34 -0.21 8.06
C ILE A 42 17.75 0.62 6.83
N LYS A 43 17.80 -0.04 5.68
CA LYS A 43 18.08 0.55 4.37
C LYS A 43 16.99 0.12 3.40
N ASP A 44 16.75 0.91 2.36
CA ASP A 44 15.71 0.64 1.37
C ASP A 44 15.82 -0.77 0.75
N GLU A 45 17.06 -1.21 0.49
CA GLU A 45 17.38 -2.53 -0.08
C GLU A 45 16.97 -3.72 0.82
N HIS A 46 16.68 -3.48 2.10
CA HIS A 46 16.25 -4.53 3.03
C HIS A 46 14.76 -4.89 2.88
N PHE A 47 13.92 -4.00 2.35
CA PHE A 47 12.47 -4.16 2.41
C PHE A 47 11.93 -5.27 1.52
N ALA A 48 12.23 -5.25 0.21
CA ALA A 48 11.71 -6.26 -0.71
C ALA A 48 12.14 -7.69 -0.29
N PRO A 49 13.42 -7.96 0.04
CA PRO A 49 13.83 -9.31 0.49
C PRO A 49 13.17 -9.74 1.79
N ALA A 50 12.95 -8.81 2.73
CA ALA A 50 12.28 -9.10 4.00
C ALA A 50 10.80 -9.42 3.80
N MET A 51 10.07 -8.63 3.01
CA MET A 51 8.67 -8.89 2.69
C MET A 51 8.50 -10.20 1.91
N GLU A 52 9.34 -10.47 0.92
CA GLU A 52 9.28 -11.72 0.16
C GLU A 52 9.60 -12.95 1.03
N LYS A 53 10.56 -12.85 1.95
CA LYS A 53 10.80 -13.90 2.94
C LYS A 53 9.62 -14.03 3.89
N GLY A 54 9.04 -12.92 4.33
CA GLY A 54 7.88 -12.89 5.23
C GLY A 54 6.69 -13.61 4.62
N MET A 55 6.33 -13.30 3.38
CA MET A 55 5.25 -13.99 2.66
C MET A 55 5.51 -15.51 2.56
N ARG A 56 6.75 -15.92 2.24
CA ARG A 56 7.10 -17.34 2.15
C ARG A 56 6.99 -18.07 3.50
N GLU A 57 7.45 -17.46 4.58
CA GLU A 57 7.38 -18.08 5.90
C GLU A 57 5.93 -18.11 6.41
N GLU A 58 5.16 -17.04 6.22
CA GLU A 58 3.75 -17.01 6.61
C GLU A 58 2.93 -18.06 5.88
N LEU A 59 3.13 -18.25 4.56
CA LEU A 59 2.44 -19.32 3.84
C LEU A 59 2.78 -20.72 4.37
N LYS A 60 4.02 -20.96 4.84
CA LYS A 60 4.37 -22.24 5.50
C LYS A 60 3.65 -22.39 6.83
N GLU A 61 3.62 -21.33 7.64
CA GLU A 61 2.91 -21.32 8.93
C GLU A 61 1.42 -21.58 8.74
N VAL A 62 0.79 -20.93 7.76
CA VAL A 62 -0.61 -21.11 7.38
C VAL A 62 -0.89 -22.52 6.86
N GLU A 63 0.01 -23.10 6.06
CA GLU A 63 -0.15 -24.49 5.58
C GLU A 63 -0.10 -25.52 6.72
N VAL A 64 0.66 -25.26 7.79
CA VAL A 64 0.63 -26.10 9.01
C VAL A 64 -0.75 -26.06 9.64
N VAL A 65 -1.38 -24.88 9.75
CA VAL A 65 -2.74 -24.74 10.28
C VAL A 65 -3.77 -25.42 9.38
N ALA A 66 -3.71 -25.16 8.07
CA ALA A 66 -4.65 -25.66 7.10
C ALA A 66 -4.64 -27.19 6.97
N ASN A 67 -3.47 -27.82 7.12
CA ASN A 67 -3.30 -29.28 6.99
C ASN A 67 -3.15 -30.01 8.33
N ASN A 68 -3.41 -29.36 9.47
CA ASN A 68 -3.39 -30.04 10.77
C ASN A 68 -4.46 -31.17 10.78
N SER A 69 -4.04 -32.41 11.05
CA SER A 69 -4.91 -33.59 11.03
C SER A 69 -5.83 -33.69 12.24
N GLU A 70 -5.53 -32.95 13.32
CA GLU A 70 -6.41 -32.85 14.48
C GLU A 70 -7.68 -32.06 14.15
N LYS A 71 -8.77 -32.40 14.85
CA LYS A 71 -10.02 -31.65 14.77
C LYS A 71 -9.77 -30.16 15.07
N PRO A 72 -10.43 -29.23 14.36
CA PRO A 72 -10.27 -27.80 14.62
C PRO A 72 -10.61 -27.46 16.07
N THR A 73 -9.70 -26.76 16.74
CA THR A 73 -9.94 -26.07 18.01
C THR A 73 -9.63 -24.59 17.83
N PHE A 74 -10.11 -23.76 18.76
CA PHE A 74 -9.79 -22.33 18.74
C PHE A 74 -8.28 -22.10 18.76
N GLU A 75 -7.53 -22.88 19.55
CA GLU A 75 -6.08 -22.79 19.69
C GLU A 75 -5.34 -23.21 18.42
N ASN A 76 -5.71 -24.36 17.84
CA ASN A 76 -4.98 -24.92 16.69
C ASN A 76 -5.38 -24.29 15.35
N THR A 77 -6.36 -23.38 15.36
CA THR A 77 -6.86 -22.70 14.15
C THR A 77 -6.80 -21.19 14.30
N ILE A 78 -7.60 -20.57 15.19
CA ILE A 78 -7.68 -19.10 15.30
C ILE A 78 -6.44 -18.52 15.97
N VAL A 79 -6.05 -19.03 17.14
CA VAL A 79 -4.84 -18.56 17.83
C VAL A 79 -3.58 -18.89 17.02
N ALA A 80 -3.56 -20.03 16.32
CA ALA A 80 -2.48 -20.37 15.42
C ALA A 80 -2.36 -19.38 14.26
N LEU A 81 -3.48 -18.96 13.64
CA LEU A 81 -3.51 -17.92 12.61
C LEU A 81 -3.07 -16.55 13.12
N GLU A 82 -3.47 -16.14 14.34
CA GLU A 82 -3.01 -14.89 14.96
C GLU A 82 -1.49 -14.84 15.19
N ARG A 83 -0.83 -15.99 15.20
CA ARG A 83 0.63 -16.09 15.41
C ARG A 83 1.41 -16.14 14.11
N THR A 84 0.77 -16.31 12.95
CA THR A 84 1.46 -16.35 11.67
C THR A 84 1.87 -14.95 11.22
N GLY A 85 2.80 -14.86 10.27
CA GLY A 85 3.07 -13.61 9.55
C GLY A 85 3.89 -12.57 10.32
N ARG A 86 4.39 -12.90 11.52
CA ARG A 86 5.17 -11.96 12.37
C ARG A 86 6.38 -11.34 11.66
N LEU A 87 7.02 -12.07 10.75
CA LEU A 87 8.13 -11.53 9.96
C LEU A 87 7.63 -10.54 8.90
N LEU A 88 6.55 -10.90 8.19
CA LEU A 88 5.95 -10.03 7.17
C LEU A 88 5.42 -8.75 7.81
N ASP A 89 4.64 -8.85 8.90
CA ASP A 89 4.07 -7.71 9.63
C ASP A 89 5.15 -6.69 10.02
N ARG A 90 6.30 -7.17 10.51
CA ARG A 90 7.42 -6.31 10.90
C ARG A 90 8.02 -5.55 9.73
N ALA A 91 8.23 -6.24 8.60
CA ALA A 91 8.80 -5.64 7.39
C ALA A 91 7.81 -4.66 6.75
N GLU A 92 6.55 -5.07 6.59
CA GLU A 92 5.48 -4.31 5.94
C GLU A 92 5.11 -3.06 6.74
N ARG A 93 4.87 -3.16 8.06
CA ARG A 93 4.54 -1.98 8.88
C ARG A 93 5.64 -0.93 8.90
N THR A 94 6.89 -1.37 8.90
CA THR A 94 8.03 -0.45 8.85
C THR A 94 8.17 0.19 7.47
N PHE A 95 7.95 -0.59 6.41
CA PHE A 95 7.93 -0.10 5.04
C PHE A 95 6.83 0.94 4.83
N ASP A 96 5.58 0.61 5.17
CA ASP A 96 4.41 1.46 4.99
C ASP A 96 4.56 2.78 5.75
N ASN A 97 5.12 2.75 6.96
CA ASN A 97 5.40 3.96 7.71
C ASN A 97 6.40 4.87 7.00
N LEU A 98 7.53 4.34 6.53
CA LEU A 98 8.53 5.13 5.81
C LEU A 98 8.00 5.60 4.45
N ASN A 99 7.28 4.76 3.72
CA ASN A 99 6.70 5.13 2.43
C ASN A 99 5.61 6.19 2.57
N ALA A 100 4.86 6.22 3.68
CA ALA A 100 3.89 7.28 3.92
C ALA A 100 4.54 8.60 4.39
N CYS A 101 5.56 8.54 5.26
CA CYS A 101 6.08 9.71 5.96
C CYS A 101 7.38 10.29 5.36
N ASN A 102 8.19 9.46 4.70
CA ASN A 102 9.52 9.82 4.20
C ASN A 102 9.91 8.98 2.97
N THR A 103 9.03 8.93 1.97
CA THR A 103 9.27 8.16 0.75
C THR A 103 10.43 8.70 -0.06
N ASN A 104 10.98 7.84 -0.92
CA ASN A 104 11.91 8.19 -1.97
C ASN A 104 11.62 7.34 -3.24
N PRO A 105 12.30 7.58 -4.37
CA PRO A 105 12.07 6.80 -5.60
C PRO A 105 12.30 5.29 -5.45
N THR A 106 13.22 4.86 -4.59
CA THR A 106 13.48 3.44 -4.31
C THR A 106 12.31 2.79 -3.59
N LEU A 107 11.78 3.43 -2.54
CA LEU A 107 10.62 2.92 -1.81
C LEU A 107 9.35 2.88 -2.68
N GLN A 108 9.11 3.89 -3.52
CA GLN A 108 7.98 3.88 -4.47
C GLN A 108 8.08 2.74 -5.50
N LYS A 109 9.29 2.43 -5.94
CA LYS A 109 9.54 1.30 -6.83
C LYS A 109 9.24 -0.02 -6.12
N ILE A 110 9.71 -0.19 -4.88
CA ILE A 110 9.42 -1.36 -4.06
C ILE A 110 7.91 -1.51 -3.86
N GLU A 111 7.19 -0.43 -3.53
CA GLU A 111 5.73 -0.45 -3.36
C GLU A 111 5.03 -0.94 -4.63
N THR A 112 5.43 -0.42 -5.79
CA THR A 112 4.87 -0.81 -7.11
C THR A 112 5.07 -2.30 -7.38
N GLU A 113 6.24 -2.84 -7.06
CA GLU A 113 6.57 -4.25 -7.26
C GLU A 113 5.89 -5.18 -6.25
N MET A 114 5.69 -4.71 -5.01
CA MET A 114 5.21 -5.52 -3.90
C MET A 114 3.69 -5.49 -3.73
N ALA A 115 3.01 -4.40 -4.07
CA ALA A 115 1.55 -4.27 -3.91
C ALA A 115 0.75 -5.44 -4.54
N PRO A 116 0.96 -5.83 -5.82
CA PRO A 116 0.26 -6.98 -6.39
C PRO A 116 0.68 -8.33 -5.78
N LYS A 117 1.94 -8.46 -5.33
CA LYS A 117 2.43 -9.69 -4.65
C LYS A 117 1.77 -9.86 -3.28
N LEU A 118 1.68 -8.79 -2.50
CA LEU A 118 1.01 -8.77 -1.20
C LEU A 118 -0.51 -9.01 -1.34
N ALA A 119 -1.15 -8.47 -2.37
CA ALA A 119 -2.54 -8.79 -2.69
C ALA A 119 -2.73 -10.29 -2.96
N ALA A 120 -1.88 -10.88 -3.82
CA ALA A 120 -1.91 -12.31 -4.11
C ALA A 120 -1.62 -13.18 -2.88
N HIS A 121 -0.71 -12.74 -1.99
CA HIS A 121 -0.42 -13.40 -0.72
C HIS A 121 -1.64 -13.43 0.21
N ARG A 122 -2.29 -12.28 0.40
CA ARG A 122 -3.53 -12.19 1.20
C ARG A 122 -4.64 -13.06 0.61
N ASP A 123 -4.78 -13.10 -0.71
CA ASP A 123 -5.73 -13.96 -1.41
C ASP A 123 -5.41 -15.45 -1.21
N ALA A 124 -4.14 -15.84 -1.25
CA ALA A 124 -3.72 -17.23 -1.04
C ALA A 124 -4.14 -17.75 0.35
N ILE A 125 -4.15 -16.89 1.37
CA ILE A 125 -4.59 -17.23 2.73
C ILE A 125 -6.13 -17.26 2.80
N HIS A 126 -6.80 -16.16 2.45
CA HIS A 126 -8.24 -16.01 2.68
C HIS A 126 -9.10 -16.85 1.73
N LEU A 127 -8.57 -17.23 0.57
CA LEU A 127 -9.27 -18.08 -0.40
C LEU A 127 -8.92 -19.56 -0.26
N ASN A 128 -8.05 -19.93 0.68
CA ASN A 128 -7.69 -21.31 0.98
C ASN A 128 -8.90 -22.08 1.55
N SER A 129 -9.46 -22.97 0.73
CA SER A 129 -10.67 -23.72 1.10
C SER A 129 -10.48 -24.66 2.30
N LYS A 130 -9.28 -25.24 2.48
CA LYS A 130 -9.00 -26.11 3.64
C LYS A 130 -8.97 -25.30 4.92
N LEU A 131 -8.28 -24.17 4.89
CA LEU A 131 -8.19 -23.28 6.03
C LEU A 131 -9.57 -22.73 6.42
N PHE A 132 -10.34 -22.26 5.44
CA PHE A 132 -11.69 -21.76 5.68
C PHE A 132 -12.61 -22.84 6.25
N ALA A 133 -12.52 -24.09 5.79
CA ALA A 133 -13.31 -25.19 6.35
C ALA A 133 -13.09 -25.37 7.86
N ARG A 134 -11.84 -25.22 8.34
CA ARG A 134 -11.53 -25.27 9.78
C ARG A 134 -12.16 -24.11 10.54
N VAL A 135 -12.04 -22.89 10.03
CA VAL A 135 -12.65 -21.68 10.63
C VAL A 135 -14.17 -21.80 10.66
N GLN A 136 -14.77 -22.30 9.57
CA GLN A 136 -16.20 -22.50 9.45
C GLN A 136 -16.71 -23.54 10.45
N GLU A 137 -16.03 -24.68 10.62
CA GLU A 137 -16.42 -25.70 11.58
C GLU A 137 -16.49 -25.15 13.01
N LEU A 138 -15.52 -24.32 13.41
CA LEU A 138 -15.54 -23.63 14.69
C LEU A 138 -16.69 -22.63 14.78
N TYR A 139 -16.87 -21.80 13.75
CA TYR A 139 -17.93 -20.80 13.73
C TYR A 139 -19.33 -21.42 13.82
N ASP A 140 -19.58 -22.51 13.09
CA ASP A 140 -20.87 -23.21 13.07
C ASP A 140 -21.17 -23.87 14.42
N ASN A 141 -20.16 -24.18 15.22
CA ASN A 141 -20.28 -24.76 16.57
C ASN A 141 -19.97 -23.78 17.72
N ARG A 142 -19.80 -22.48 17.42
CA ARG A 142 -19.24 -21.49 18.37
C ARG A 142 -19.94 -21.44 19.74
N ASP A 143 -21.26 -21.61 19.77
CA ASP A 143 -22.07 -21.57 21.00
C ASP A 143 -21.77 -22.74 21.97
N LYS A 144 -21.10 -23.80 21.49
CA LYS A 144 -20.75 -25.01 22.26
C LYS A 144 -19.27 -25.03 22.69
N LEU A 145 -18.47 -24.06 22.23
CA LEU A 145 -17.03 -24.05 22.49
C LEU A 145 -16.66 -23.52 23.87
N GLY A 146 -17.59 -22.87 24.58
CA GLY A 146 -17.34 -22.32 25.91
C GLY A 146 -16.27 -21.22 25.93
N LEU A 147 -16.12 -20.48 24.81
CA LEU A 147 -15.15 -19.40 24.67
C LEU A 147 -15.51 -18.21 25.57
N ASP A 148 -14.50 -17.53 26.09
CA ASP A 148 -14.68 -16.22 26.71
C ASP A 148 -15.12 -15.17 25.66
N PRO A 149 -15.65 -13.99 26.08
CA PRO A 149 -16.20 -13.01 25.16
C PRO A 149 -15.22 -12.52 24.08
N GLU A 150 -13.93 -12.39 24.38
CA GLU A 150 -12.92 -11.92 23.42
C GLU A 150 -12.64 -13.01 22.38
N SER A 151 -12.42 -14.24 22.82
CA SER A 151 -12.20 -15.39 21.94
C SER A 151 -13.41 -15.67 21.03
N ALA A 152 -14.63 -15.55 21.57
CA ALA A 152 -15.87 -15.69 20.79
C ALA A 152 -15.96 -14.62 19.70
N TYR A 153 -15.69 -13.36 20.05
CA TYR A 153 -15.68 -12.26 19.07
C TYR A 153 -14.60 -12.46 18.00
N LEU A 154 -13.40 -12.90 18.39
CA LEU A 154 -12.30 -13.15 17.47
C LEU A 154 -12.66 -14.23 16.44
N LEU A 155 -13.27 -15.32 16.87
CA LEU A 155 -13.77 -16.37 15.96
C LEU A 155 -14.81 -15.81 14.97
N GLU A 156 -15.78 -15.02 15.45
CA GLU A 156 -16.75 -14.37 14.56
C GLU A 156 -16.09 -13.43 13.56
N ARG A 157 -15.08 -12.67 14.02
CA ARG A 157 -14.34 -11.72 13.20
C ARG A 157 -13.60 -12.44 12.07
N TYR A 158 -12.85 -13.49 12.40
CA TYR A 158 -12.16 -14.32 11.42
C TYR A 158 -13.12 -14.91 10.39
N TYR A 159 -14.23 -15.50 10.84
CA TYR A 159 -15.23 -16.03 9.91
C TYR A 159 -15.76 -14.96 8.96
N LYS A 160 -16.13 -13.78 9.48
CA LYS A 160 -16.61 -12.64 8.66
C LYS A 160 -15.54 -12.16 7.68
N ASP A 161 -14.28 -12.09 8.10
CA ASP A 161 -13.18 -11.67 7.25
C ASP A 161 -12.94 -12.64 6.10
N PHE A 162 -12.92 -13.95 6.34
CA PHE A 162 -12.87 -14.97 5.28
C PHE A 162 -14.05 -14.87 4.32
N VAL A 163 -15.28 -14.75 4.84
CA VAL A 163 -16.48 -14.63 3.98
C VAL A 163 -16.42 -13.36 3.12
N ARG A 164 -16.08 -12.21 3.69
CA ARG A 164 -15.95 -10.93 2.96
C ARG A 164 -14.76 -10.91 2.00
N ALA A 165 -13.76 -11.73 2.25
CA ALA A 165 -12.65 -11.95 1.33
C ALA A 165 -13.00 -12.94 0.20
N GLY A 166 -14.16 -13.58 0.22
CA GLY A 166 -14.64 -14.47 -0.85
C GLY A 166 -14.37 -15.96 -0.62
N ALA A 167 -14.11 -16.40 0.61
CA ALA A 167 -13.82 -17.80 0.90
C ALA A 167 -14.93 -18.78 0.46
N LYS A 168 -16.19 -18.31 0.43
CA LYS A 168 -17.39 -19.06 0.00
C LYS A 168 -17.64 -19.05 -1.52
N LEU A 169 -16.83 -18.34 -2.30
CA LEU A 169 -16.99 -18.28 -3.75
C LEU A 169 -16.63 -19.63 -4.40
N SER A 170 -17.18 -19.85 -5.59
CA SER A 170 -16.74 -20.93 -6.48
C SER A 170 -15.28 -20.71 -6.92
N ASP A 171 -14.55 -21.77 -7.27
CA ASP A 171 -13.16 -21.63 -7.74
C ASP A 171 -13.02 -20.68 -8.95
N PRO A 172 -13.91 -20.71 -9.97
CA PRO A 172 -13.88 -19.72 -11.05
C PRO A 172 -14.06 -18.27 -10.57
N ASP A 173 -14.89 -18.05 -9.56
CA ASP A 173 -15.14 -16.71 -9.02
C ASP A 173 -14.00 -16.25 -8.10
N LYS A 174 -13.34 -17.16 -7.37
CA LYS A 174 -12.09 -16.88 -6.65
C LYS A 174 -11.01 -16.39 -7.62
N GLU A 175 -10.86 -17.00 -8.79
CA GLU A 175 -9.90 -16.56 -9.81
C GLU A 175 -10.23 -15.17 -10.39
N LYS A 176 -11.51 -14.84 -10.56
CA LYS A 176 -11.92 -13.48 -10.93
C LYS A 176 -11.59 -12.48 -9.82
N LEU A 177 -11.88 -12.84 -8.57
CA LEU A 177 -11.63 -11.99 -7.42
C LEU A 177 -10.14 -11.66 -7.25
N LYS A 178 -9.26 -12.65 -7.42
CA LYS A 178 -7.80 -12.46 -7.39
C LYS A 178 -7.31 -11.42 -8.40
N LYS A 179 -7.83 -11.49 -9.63
CA LYS A 179 -7.51 -10.51 -10.69
C LYS A 179 -7.96 -9.11 -10.30
N ILE A 180 -9.18 -8.98 -9.76
CA ILE A 180 -9.72 -7.70 -9.29
C ILE A 180 -8.86 -7.14 -8.13
N ASN A 181 -8.50 -7.97 -7.15
CA ASN A 181 -7.70 -7.53 -6.00
C ASN A 181 -6.29 -7.06 -6.42
N SER A 182 -5.64 -7.79 -7.31
CA SER A 182 -4.32 -7.40 -7.85
C SER A 182 -4.36 -6.10 -8.66
N GLU A 183 -5.38 -5.92 -9.51
CA GLU A 183 -5.57 -4.68 -10.27
C GLU A 183 -5.87 -3.50 -9.32
N LEU A 184 -6.74 -3.68 -8.32
CA LEU A 184 -7.03 -2.66 -7.31
C LEU A 184 -5.79 -2.24 -6.51
N ALA A 185 -4.93 -3.18 -6.11
CA ALA A 185 -3.69 -2.88 -5.40
C ALA A 185 -2.73 -2.04 -6.26
N THR A 186 -2.64 -2.39 -7.56
CA THR A 186 -1.83 -1.65 -8.54
C THR A 186 -2.37 -0.23 -8.73
N LEU A 187 -3.68 -0.07 -8.92
CA LEU A 187 -4.33 1.23 -9.12
C LEU A 187 -4.22 2.13 -7.90
N GLN A 188 -4.34 1.58 -6.68
CA GLN A 188 -4.18 2.33 -5.44
C GLN A 188 -2.75 2.91 -5.34
N THR A 189 -1.74 2.09 -5.59
CA THR A 189 -0.33 2.50 -5.59
C THR A 189 -0.08 3.62 -6.62
N GLN A 190 -0.59 3.44 -7.85
CA GLN A 190 -0.47 4.45 -8.91
C GLN A 190 -1.16 5.76 -8.53
N PHE A 191 -2.35 5.69 -7.92
CA PHE A 191 -3.09 6.87 -7.46
C PHE A 191 -2.27 7.68 -6.46
N GLU A 192 -1.76 7.04 -5.41
CA GLU A 192 -1.02 7.69 -4.33
C GLU A 192 0.28 8.35 -4.84
N GLN A 193 1.04 7.62 -5.66
CA GLN A 193 2.26 8.16 -6.25
C GLN A 193 1.98 9.32 -7.20
N ASN A 194 0.92 9.24 -8.02
CA ASN A 194 0.54 10.33 -8.92
C ASN A 194 0.05 11.57 -8.14
N VAL A 195 -0.67 11.40 -7.03
CA VAL A 195 -1.06 12.50 -6.15
C VAL A 195 0.17 13.22 -5.58
N LEU A 196 1.17 12.47 -5.10
CA LEU A 196 2.41 13.06 -4.59
C LEU A 196 3.19 13.78 -5.70
N LYS A 197 3.33 13.16 -6.87
CA LYS A 197 4.03 13.75 -8.02
C LYS A 197 3.37 15.03 -8.50
N GLU A 198 2.04 15.03 -8.68
CA GLU A 198 1.29 16.23 -9.06
C GLU A 198 1.42 17.34 -8.00
N LYS A 199 1.31 17.00 -6.71
CA LYS A 199 1.48 17.98 -5.61
C LYS A 199 2.83 18.68 -5.73
N ASN A 200 3.91 17.93 -5.93
CA ASN A 200 5.27 18.47 -6.03
C ASN A 200 5.47 19.27 -7.33
N ALA A 201 4.86 18.84 -8.43
CA ALA A 201 4.94 19.53 -9.73
C ALA A 201 4.07 20.80 -9.79
N SER A 202 2.99 20.87 -8.99
CA SER A 202 2.01 21.95 -9.01
C SER A 202 2.32 23.12 -8.07
N SER A 203 3.52 23.17 -7.49
CA SER A 203 3.97 24.31 -6.67
C SER A 203 3.88 25.61 -7.45
N ILE A 204 3.30 26.64 -6.84
CA ILE A 204 3.08 27.94 -7.48
C ILE A 204 4.25 28.85 -7.19
N VAL A 205 4.97 29.23 -8.23
CA VAL A 205 6.07 30.20 -8.15
C VAL A 205 5.51 31.63 -8.32
N VAL A 206 5.92 32.51 -7.41
CA VAL A 206 5.62 33.94 -7.42
C VAL A 206 6.94 34.71 -7.45
N ASP A 207 7.08 35.62 -8.42
CA ASP A 207 8.33 36.35 -8.66
C ASP A 207 8.48 37.59 -7.78
N ARG A 208 7.37 38.28 -7.52
CA ARG A 208 7.35 39.62 -6.93
C ARG A 208 6.75 39.58 -5.54
N LYS A 209 7.39 40.26 -4.59
CA LYS A 209 6.92 40.33 -3.19
C LYS A 209 5.57 41.05 -3.10
N GLU A 210 5.33 42.00 -3.99
CA GLU A 210 4.10 42.81 -4.04
C GLU A 210 2.87 41.94 -4.35
N ASP A 211 3.06 40.83 -5.07
CA ASP A 211 1.98 39.89 -5.38
C ASP A 211 1.54 39.06 -4.15
N LEU A 212 2.27 39.15 -3.04
CA LEU A 212 2.03 38.44 -1.77
C LEU A 212 1.44 39.35 -0.68
N ALA A 213 0.81 40.46 -1.07
CA ALA A 213 0.17 41.38 -0.13
C ALA A 213 -0.83 40.65 0.80
N GLY A 214 -0.77 40.97 2.10
CA GLY A 214 -1.62 40.40 3.15
C GLY A 214 -1.02 39.17 3.87
N LEU A 215 0.08 38.60 3.38
CA LEU A 215 0.78 37.53 4.08
C LEU A 215 1.55 38.06 5.29
N SER A 216 1.48 37.33 6.40
CA SER A 216 2.32 37.53 7.57
C SER A 216 3.79 37.15 7.31
N ASP A 217 4.70 37.64 8.15
CA ASP A 217 6.13 37.32 8.05
C ASP A 217 6.41 35.81 8.13
N ASN A 218 5.63 35.07 8.94
CA ASN A 218 5.74 33.62 9.05
C ASN A 218 5.32 32.90 7.76
N GLN A 219 4.26 33.38 7.11
CA GLN A 219 3.84 32.86 5.81
C GLN A 219 4.91 33.17 4.75
N MET A 220 5.44 34.40 4.72
CA MET A 220 6.53 34.79 3.83
C MET A 220 7.78 33.93 4.02
N ALA A 221 8.19 33.68 5.27
CA ALA A 221 9.33 32.80 5.59
C ALA A 221 9.11 31.36 5.08
N SER A 222 7.87 30.85 5.21
CA SER A 222 7.51 29.52 4.70
C SER A 222 7.67 29.43 3.18
N LEU A 223 7.27 30.47 2.44
CA LEU A 223 7.42 30.50 0.98
C LEU A 223 8.88 30.58 0.51
N ILE A 224 9.73 31.30 1.25
CA ILE A 224 11.16 31.39 0.98
C ILE A 224 11.84 30.05 1.25
N ASN A 225 11.49 29.39 2.35
CA ASN A 225 12.02 28.07 2.69
C ASN A 225 11.61 27.01 1.65
N ALA A 226 10.35 27.04 1.20
CA ALA A 226 9.89 26.19 0.10
C ALA A 226 10.65 26.47 -1.20
N ALA A 227 10.93 27.74 -1.51
CA ALA A 227 11.72 28.10 -2.69
C ALA A 227 13.13 27.52 -2.63
N LYS A 228 13.79 27.56 -1.46
CA LYS A 228 15.09 26.93 -1.25
C LYS A 228 15.01 25.40 -1.39
N ALA A 229 13.99 24.77 -0.81
CA ALA A 229 13.80 23.32 -0.89
C ALA A 229 13.56 22.82 -2.33
N GLU A 230 12.97 23.66 -3.18
CA GLU A 230 12.72 23.36 -4.59
C GLU A 230 13.77 23.95 -5.55
N HIS A 231 14.91 24.44 -5.05
CA HIS A 231 15.99 25.04 -5.86
C HIS A 231 15.54 26.22 -6.75
N LYS A 232 14.66 27.07 -6.19
CA LYS A 232 14.07 28.27 -6.81
C LYS A 232 14.39 29.52 -6.01
N GLU A 233 15.59 29.61 -5.46
CA GLU A 233 16.04 30.75 -4.65
C GLU A 233 15.86 32.09 -5.38
N GLY A 234 15.51 33.13 -4.63
CA GLY A 234 15.15 34.45 -5.19
C GLY A 234 13.70 34.56 -5.67
N LYS A 235 12.91 33.48 -5.56
CA LYS A 235 11.45 33.46 -5.77
C LYS A 235 10.72 33.12 -4.48
N PHE A 236 9.40 33.15 -4.52
CA PHE A 236 8.52 32.63 -3.48
C PHE A 236 7.77 31.42 -4.01
N VAL A 237 7.72 30.33 -3.24
CA VAL A 237 7.07 29.09 -3.67
C VAL A 237 5.95 28.71 -2.71
N ILE A 238 4.74 28.61 -3.26
CA ILE A 238 3.55 28.14 -2.54
C ILE A 238 3.36 26.67 -2.86
N GLN A 239 3.64 25.82 -1.87
CA GLN A 239 3.35 24.38 -1.92
C GLN A 239 1.88 24.13 -1.55
N LEU A 240 1.22 23.26 -2.33
CA LEU A 240 -0.17 22.91 -2.09
C LEU A 240 -0.30 21.93 -0.92
N GLN A 241 -1.32 22.13 -0.09
CA GLN A 241 -1.75 21.20 0.96
C GLN A 241 -2.80 20.22 0.41
N ASN A 242 -3.03 19.10 1.09
CA ASN A 242 -3.95 18.05 0.63
C ASN A 242 -5.41 18.52 0.46
N THR A 243 -5.87 19.47 1.28
CA THR A 243 -7.24 20.00 1.25
C THR A 243 -7.51 20.89 0.02
N THR A 244 -8.78 21.02 -0.35
CA THR A 244 -9.21 21.91 -1.46
C THR A 244 -8.91 23.38 -1.16
N GLY A 245 -9.35 23.87 0.00
CA GLY A 245 -9.00 25.20 0.49
C GLY A 245 -7.54 25.24 0.89
N GLN A 246 -6.80 26.22 0.35
CA GLN A 246 -5.39 26.42 0.66
C GLN A 246 -5.23 27.50 1.74
N PRO A 247 -4.34 27.32 2.75
CA PRO A 247 -4.26 28.24 3.89
C PRO A 247 -4.04 29.72 3.52
N LEU A 248 -3.25 29.99 2.48
CA LEU A 248 -2.95 31.36 2.04
C LEU A 248 -4.17 32.11 1.47
N LEU A 249 -5.25 31.41 1.10
CA LEU A 249 -6.46 32.05 0.60
C LEU A 249 -7.10 32.97 1.65
N GLY A 250 -6.95 32.66 2.94
CA GLY A 250 -7.49 33.49 4.02
C GLY A 250 -6.73 34.80 4.28
N SER A 251 -5.49 34.91 3.79
CA SER A 251 -4.62 36.08 4.04
C SER A 251 -4.29 36.86 2.77
N SER A 252 -4.36 36.23 1.59
CA SER A 252 -4.00 36.87 0.31
C SER A 252 -4.95 38.01 -0.05
N GLN A 253 -4.41 39.20 -0.25
CA GLN A 253 -5.14 40.37 -0.75
C GLN A 253 -5.05 40.49 -2.29
N ASN A 254 -4.20 39.70 -2.93
CA ASN A 254 -4.05 39.68 -4.38
C ASN A 254 -5.06 38.70 -5.00
N ARG A 255 -6.14 39.24 -5.60
CA ARG A 255 -7.22 38.44 -6.21
C ARG A 255 -6.73 37.51 -7.33
N PRO A 256 -5.92 37.96 -8.32
CA PRO A 256 -5.32 37.07 -9.31
C PRO A 256 -4.52 35.90 -8.71
N LEU A 257 -3.68 36.16 -7.70
CA LEU A 257 -2.92 35.11 -7.04
C LEU A 257 -3.86 34.13 -6.30
N HIS A 258 -4.85 34.65 -5.58
CA HIS A 258 -5.85 33.84 -4.91
C HIS A 258 -6.57 32.90 -5.88
N GLU A 259 -6.99 33.41 -7.04
CA GLU A 259 -7.60 32.61 -8.10
C GLU A 259 -6.64 31.54 -8.63
N ARG A 260 -5.39 31.91 -8.94
CA ARG A 260 -4.35 30.96 -9.38
C ARG A 260 -4.14 29.84 -8.36
N ILE A 261 -4.09 30.14 -7.06
CA ILE A 261 -3.97 29.14 -6.00
C ILE A 261 -5.16 28.18 -6.00
N MET A 262 -6.38 28.73 -6.02
CA MET A 262 -7.59 27.91 -5.97
C MET A 262 -7.74 27.04 -7.21
N GLN A 263 -7.52 27.59 -8.41
CA GLN A 263 -7.59 26.83 -9.66
C GLN A 263 -6.52 25.74 -9.71
N THR A 264 -5.30 26.02 -9.26
CA THR A 264 -4.25 24.99 -9.19
C THR A 264 -4.64 23.86 -8.24
N SER A 265 -5.18 24.18 -7.06
CA SER A 265 -5.67 23.22 -6.06
C SER A 265 -6.81 22.33 -6.59
N LEU A 266 -7.81 22.95 -7.24
CA LEU A 266 -8.97 22.26 -7.81
C LEU A 266 -8.61 21.38 -9.00
N GLY A 267 -7.65 21.81 -9.82
CA GLY A 267 -7.21 21.08 -11.00
C GLY A 267 -6.17 19.99 -10.73
N ARG A 268 -5.80 19.70 -9.47
CA ARG A 268 -4.83 18.64 -9.18
C ARG A 268 -5.30 17.31 -9.76
N ASN A 269 -4.37 16.61 -10.41
CA ASN A 269 -4.53 15.25 -10.92
C ASN A 269 -5.70 15.07 -11.91
N SER A 270 -6.16 16.15 -12.55
CA SER A 270 -7.35 16.17 -13.43
C SER A 270 -7.20 17.02 -14.69
N LYS A 271 -5.97 17.47 -15.01
CA LYS A 271 -5.64 18.31 -16.18
C LYS A 271 -5.24 17.52 -17.43
N GLY A 272 -5.30 16.18 -17.39
CA GLY A 272 -4.60 15.32 -18.34
C GLY A 272 -3.11 15.19 -17.99
N GLY A 273 -2.34 14.52 -18.86
CA GLY A 273 -0.91 14.33 -18.68
C GLY A 273 -0.55 13.16 -17.76
N GLU A 274 0.72 13.12 -17.34
CA GLU A 274 1.34 11.98 -16.67
C GLU A 274 0.74 11.66 -15.30
N PHE A 275 0.27 12.68 -14.56
CA PHE A 275 -0.24 12.52 -13.19
C PHE A 275 -1.77 12.54 -13.11
N ASP A 276 -2.47 12.44 -14.24
CA ASP A 276 -3.93 12.37 -14.25
C ASP A 276 -4.43 11.09 -13.57
N THR A 277 -5.36 11.24 -12.63
CA THR A 277 -5.91 10.11 -11.85
C THR A 277 -7.35 9.77 -12.21
N ARG A 278 -7.99 10.49 -13.14
CA ARG A 278 -9.42 10.31 -13.46
C ARG A 278 -9.71 8.89 -13.95
N ASN A 279 -8.89 8.37 -14.86
CA ASN A 279 -9.04 7.00 -15.36
C ASN A 279 -8.77 5.96 -14.27
N ILE A 280 -7.79 6.21 -13.38
CA ILE A 280 -7.49 5.35 -12.23
C ILE A 280 -8.70 5.30 -11.30
N VAL A 281 -9.30 6.43 -10.97
CA VAL A 281 -10.48 6.53 -10.09
C VAL A 281 -11.70 5.85 -10.72
N ILE A 282 -11.96 6.08 -12.02
CA ILE A 282 -13.07 5.44 -12.75
C ILE A 282 -12.90 3.92 -12.73
N ARG A 283 -11.71 3.41 -13.08
CA ARG A 283 -11.45 1.97 -13.10
C ARG A 283 -11.54 1.36 -11.70
N THR A 284 -11.01 2.06 -10.70
CA THR A 284 -11.11 1.63 -9.29
C THR A 284 -12.57 1.51 -8.84
N ALA A 285 -13.43 2.48 -9.19
CA ALA A 285 -14.85 2.43 -8.86
C ALA A 285 -15.57 1.26 -9.56
N GLN A 286 -15.28 1.02 -10.84
CA GLN A 286 -15.81 -0.12 -11.59
C GLN A 286 -15.42 -1.45 -10.95
N LEU A 287 -14.13 -1.65 -10.66
CA LEU A 287 -13.61 -2.86 -10.01
C LEU A 287 -14.21 -3.08 -8.62
N ARG A 288 -14.40 -2.01 -7.84
CA ARG A 288 -15.06 -2.09 -6.52
C ARG A 288 -16.52 -2.52 -6.66
N ALA A 289 -17.25 -2.03 -7.66
CA ALA A 289 -18.62 -2.45 -7.95
C ALA A 289 -18.68 -3.91 -8.44
N GLU A 290 -17.77 -4.32 -9.32
CA GLU A 290 -17.62 -5.70 -9.78
C GLU A 290 -17.32 -6.65 -8.61
N LYS A 291 -16.37 -6.28 -7.74
CA LYS A 291 -16.03 -7.03 -6.51
C LYS A 291 -17.22 -7.16 -5.58
N ALA A 292 -17.94 -6.07 -5.32
CA ALA A 292 -19.14 -6.10 -4.48
C ALA A 292 -20.18 -7.06 -5.05
N LYS A 293 -20.52 -6.93 -6.34
CA LYS A 293 -21.48 -7.83 -7.00
C LYS A 293 -21.04 -9.30 -6.95
N LEU A 294 -19.74 -9.58 -7.09
CA LEU A 294 -19.20 -10.93 -7.01
C LEU A 294 -19.37 -11.55 -5.62
N LEU A 295 -19.30 -10.74 -4.56
CA LEU A 295 -19.40 -11.17 -3.17
C LEU A 295 -20.84 -11.25 -2.63
N GLY A 296 -21.83 -10.82 -3.41
CA GLY A 296 -23.25 -10.80 -3.04
C GLY A 296 -23.64 -9.59 -2.19
#